data_AF-A0A2E1QJH0-F1
#
_entry.id   AF-A0A2E1QJH0-F1
#
_cell.length_a   1.000
_cell.length_b   1.000
_cell.length_c   1.000
_cell.angle_alpha   90.00
_cell.angle_beta   90.00
_cell.angle_gamma   90.00
#
_symmetry.space_group_name_H-M   'P 1'
#
loop_
_entity.id
_entity.type
_entity.pdbx_description
1 polymer ?
#
loop_
_entity_poly.entity_id
_entity_poly.type
_entity_poly.pdbx_seq_one_letter_code
_entity_poly.pdbx_strand_id
1 'polypeptide(L)'
;MGRLELTPAESYLLLDIESKDGKTLMKYSLINLLYKNVLSSEVREETEGTVFKKVVKKTYLSRGDRFDDTELKAHEKIFCSVMEDDNEIELTEFIKKIFDQYNYDDYYELMMKMQSQSGLLNIIEERVFFNIFSKKRKELTERGEDANSKIKDILSTGKKNLPDWVLNEPARAKAYMAACGANLILLDGHDMGMLQSYESKLKDIEKQKHDDSGFIFWGDGGNRISDDMNLQDAGSMDSISNDFNSVSAFDSFDGLDAGFDGASGGDGGGGCSGCGGCGGG
;
A
#
# COMPACT_ATOMS: atom_id res chain seq x y z
N MET A 1 -24.02 -7.63 10.32
CA MET A 1 -23.10 -6.55 10.74
C MET A 1 -22.61 -5.80 9.50
N GLY A 2 -22.16 -4.55 9.63
CA GLY A 2 -21.69 -3.76 8.47
C GLY A 2 -20.36 -4.27 7.92
N ARG A 3 -20.13 -4.07 6.61
CA ARG A 3 -18.86 -4.29 5.92
C ARG A 3 -18.40 -2.98 5.27
N LEU A 4 -17.10 -2.71 5.25
CA LEU A 4 -16.51 -1.57 4.54
C LEU A 4 -15.93 -1.98 3.17
N GLU A 5 -15.26 -3.13 3.10
CA GLU A 5 -14.70 -3.71 1.87
C GLU A 5 -13.74 -2.76 1.13
N LEU A 6 -12.84 -2.13 1.89
CA LEU A 6 -11.86 -1.16 1.40
C LEU A 6 -10.45 -1.76 1.41
N THR A 7 -9.65 -1.46 0.39
CA THR A 7 -8.22 -1.80 0.37
C THR A 7 -7.44 -0.85 1.28
N PRO A 8 -6.20 -1.17 1.66
CA PRO A 8 -5.34 -0.26 2.42
C PRO A 8 -5.14 1.10 1.74
N ALA A 9 -5.03 1.12 0.41
CA ALA A 9 -4.89 2.37 -0.34
C ALA A 9 -6.19 3.20 -0.31
N GLU A 10 -7.35 2.57 -0.46
CA GLU A 10 -8.64 3.27 -0.39
C GLU A 10 -8.90 3.82 1.02
N SER A 11 -8.62 3.02 2.04
CA SER A 11 -8.74 3.43 3.44
C SER A 11 -7.82 4.59 3.77
N TYR A 12 -6.56 4.53 3.31
CA TYR A 12 -5.60 5.62 3.48
C TYR A 12 -6.07 6.90 2.80
N LEU A 13 -6.58 6.82 1.56
CA LEU A 13 -7.14 7.97 0.87
C LEU A 13 -8.29 8.60 1.66
N LEU A 14 -9.20 7.79 2.19
CA LEU A 14 -10.35 8.30 2.93
C LEU A 14 -9.94 8.94 4.26
N LEU A 15 -8.85 8.50 4.89
CA LEU A 15 -8.34 9.07 6.14
C LEU A 15 -7.88 10.53 5.97
N ASP A 16 -7.25 10.85 4.84
CA ASP A 16 -6.85 12.21 4.47
C ASP A 16 -6.90 12.42 2.95
N ILE A 17 -8.05 12.91 2.47
CA ILE A 17 -8.30 13.18 1.05
C ILE A 17 -7.48 14.35 0.48
N GLU A 18 -6.86 15.18 1.32
CA GLU A 18 -6.12 16.38 0.89
C GLU A 18 -4.60 16.14 0.79
N SER A 19 -4.07 15.10 1.44
CA SER A 19 -2.63 14.77 1.51
C SER A 19 -1.94 14.55 0.16
N LYS A 20 -2.67 14.29 -0.93
CA LYS A 20 -2.15 14.00 -2.29
C LYS A 20 -0.92 13.07 -2.31
N ASP A 21 -0.99 11.94 -1.62
CA ASP A 21 0.13 11.00 -1.57
C ASP A 21 -0.10 9.78 -2.48
N GLY A 22 0.00 10.00 -3.80
CA GLY A 22 -0.15 8.95 -4.83
C GLY A 22 0.86 7.81 -4.66
N LYS A 23 2.06 8.15 -4.22
CA LYS A 23 3.14 7.19 -3.93
C LYS A 23 2.78 6.23 -2.82
N THR A 24 2.30 6.74 -1.69
CA THR A 24 1.86 5.88 -0.57
C THR A 24 0.63 5.06 -0.96
N LEU A 25 -0.29 5.61 -1.75
CA LEU A 25 -1.41 4.82 -2.29
C LEU A 25 -0.92 3.64 -3.16
N MET A 26 0.07 3.85 -4.01
CA MET A 26 0.68 2.78 -4.80
C MET A 26 1.39 1.75 -3.91
N LYS A 27 2.18 2.19 -2.92
CA LYS A 27 2.82 1.31 -1.92
C LYS A 27 1.79 0.40 -1.25
N TYR A 28 0.70 0.97 -0.75
CA TYR A 28 -0.36 0.23 -0.08
C TYR A 28 -1.14 -0.71 -1.01
N SER A 29 -1.26 -0.36 -2.29
CA SER A 29 -1.89 -1.24 -3.28
C SER A 29 -1.02 -2.46 -3.58
N LEU A 30 0.29 -2.26 -3.74
CA LEU A 30 1.25 -3.37 -3.90
C LEU A 30 1.26 -4.28 -2.66
N ILE A 31 1.30 -3.70 -1.46
CA ILE A 31 1.24 -4.48 -0.22
C ILE A 31 -0.05 -5.29 -0.14
N ASN A 32 -1.20 -4.74 -0.57
CA ASN A 32 -2.45 -5.49 -0.61
C ASN A 32 -2.38 -6.70 -1.54
N LEU A 33 -1.74 -6.55 -2.71
CA LEU A 33 -1.56 -7.64 -3.67
C LEU A 33 -0.62 -8.74 -3.16
N LEU A 34 0.44 -8.35 -2.44
CA LEU A 34 1.32 -9.30 -1.75
C LEU A 34 0.59 -10.03 -0.61
N TYR A 35 -0.14 -9.29 0.22
CA TYR A 35 -0.94 -9.86 1.30
C TYR A 35 -1.93 -10.90 0.77
N LYS A 36 -2.62 -10.58 -0.34
CA LYS A 36 -3.59 -11.47 -1.00
C LYS A 36 -2.94 -12.62 -1.78
N ASN A 37 -1.60 -12.73 -1.83
CA ASN A 37 -0.87 -13.69 -2.67
C ASN A 37 -1.30 -13.63 -4.15
N VAL A 38 -1.66 -12.43 -4.62
CA VAL A 38 -1.84 -12.14 -6.06
C VAL A 38 -0.46 -11.97 -6.67
N LEU A 39 0.41 -11.22 -6.00
CA LEU A 39 1.84 -11.15 -6.28
C LEU A 39 2.60 -11.85 -5.16
N SER A 40 3.76 -12.39 -5.50
CA SER A 40 4.74 -12.90 -4.54
C SER A 40 6.01 -12.06 -4.62
N SER A 41 6.77 -12.05 -3.53
CA SER A 41 8.03 -11.32 -3.44
C SER A 41 9.15 -12.18 -2.87
N GLU A 42 10.33 -12.08 -3.47
CA GLU A 42 11.54 -12.73 -2.99
C GLU A 42 12.68 -11.71 -2.94
N VAL A 43 13.46 -11.70 -1.86
CA VAL A 43 14.66 -10.87 -1.78
C VAL A 43 15.88 -11.74 -1.98
N ARG A 44 16.73 -11.35 -2.94
CA ARG A 44 17.95 -12.06 -3.32
C ARG A 44 19.17 -11.17 -3.09
N GLU A 45 20.26 -11.76 -2.65
CA GLU A 45 21.55 -11.09 -2.61
C GLU A 45 22.24 -11.22 -3.97
N GLU A 46 22.49 -10.09 -4.62
CA GLU A 46 23.25 -10.01 -5.87
C GLU A 46 24.60 -9.34 -5.63
N THR A 47 25.61 -9.72 -6.41
CA THR A 47 26.90 -9.04 -6.40
C THR A 47 26.99 -8.08 -7.58
N GLU A 48 27.03 -6.78 -7.29
CA GLU A 48 27.15 -5.72 -8.29
C GLU A 48 28.55 -5.08 -8.29
N GLY A 49 28.90 -4.48 -9.43
CA GLY A 49 30.17 -3.77 -9.63
C GLY A 49 31.23 -4.61 -10.35
N THR A 50 31.88 -4.01 -11.35
CA THR A 50 32.92 -4.65 -12.16
C THR A 50 34.31 -4.61 -11.50
N VAL A 51 34.60 -3.59 -10.69
CA VAL A 51 35.91 -3.36 -10.06
C VAL A 51 35.86 -3.53 -8.54
N PHE A 52 34.85 -2.96 -7.89
CA PHE A 52 34.58 -3.16 -6.47
C PHE A 52 33.24 -3.89 -6.32
N LYS A 53 33.32 -5.20 -6.11
CA LYS A 53 32.15 -6.06 -5.91
C LYS A 53 31.47 -5.70 -4.59
N LYS A 54 30.21 -5.27 -4.65
CA LYS A 54 29.36 -5.00 -3.48
C LYS A 54 28.18 -5.97 -3.52
N VAL A 55 27.91 -6.61 -2.39
CA VAL A 55 26.67 -7.38 -2.22
C VAL A 55 25.53 -6.40 -1.98
N VAL A 56 24.50 -6.48 -2.79
CA VAL A 56 23.26 -5.70 -2.69
C VAL A 56 22.08 -6.65 -2.57
N LYS A 57 21.07 -6.27 -1.80
CA LYS A 57 19.80 -7.00 -1.76
C LYS A 57 18.87 -6.41 -2.81
N LYS A 58 18.28 -7.28 -3.63
CA LYS A 58 17.27 -6.91 -4.62
C LYS A 58 15.99 -7.68 -4.37
N THR A 59 14.88 -7.01 -4.61
CA THR A 59 13.56 -7.61 -4.50
C THR A 59 13.08 -7.97 -5.89
N TYR A 60 12.59 -9.20 -6.05
CA TYR A 60 11.94 -9.70 -7.25
C TYR A 60 10.47 -9.95 -6.95
N LEU A 61 9.62 -9.61 -7.90
CA LEU A 61 8.20 -9.89 -7.88
C LEU A 61 7.88 -10.98 -8.89
N SER A 62 7.00 -11.90 -8.52
CA SER A 62 6.49 -12.95 -9.39
C SER A 62 4.97 -13.09 -9.21
N ARG A 63 4.34 -13.87 -10.10
CA ARG A 63 2.91 -14.18 -9.95
C ARG A 63 2.70 -15.05 -8.72
N GLY A 64 1.79 -14.64 -7.83
CA GLY A 64 1.37 -15.43 -6.68
C GLY A 64 0.31 -16.47 -7.06
N ASP A 65 -0.05 -17.32 -6.12
CA ASP A 65 -0.99 -18.43 -6.35
C ASP A 65 -2.41 -17.95 -6.74
N ARG A 66 -2.74 -16.69 -6.44
CA ARG A 66 -4.06 -16.11 -6.68
C ARG A 66 -4.08 -15.07 -7.79
N PHE A 67 -3.02 -15.01 -8.61
CA PHE A 67 -2.88 -14.03 -9.69
C PHE A 67 -4.06 -14.05 -10.66
N ASP A 68 -4.45 -15.23 -11.16
CA ASP A 68 -5.52 -15.39 -12.15
C ASP A 68 -6.93 -15.53 -11.55
N ASP A 69 -7.02 -15.79 -10.24
CA ASP A 69 -8.26 -16.19 -9.55
C ASP A 69 -8.90 -15.07 -8.69
N THR A 70 -8.29 -13.88 -8.67
CA THR A 70 -8.74 -12.76 -7.82
C THR A 70 -9.41 -11.67 -8.64
N GLU A 71 -10.60 -11.24 -8.23
CA GLU A 71 -11.22 -10.04 -8.78
C GLU A 71 -10.50 -8.80 -8.24
N LEU A 72 -9.75 -8.14 -9.12
CA LEU A 72 -8.95 -6.96 -8.77
C LEU A 72 -9.75 -5.67 -8.97
N LYS A 73 -9.54 -4.71 -8.06
CA LYS A 73 -10.04 -3.35 -8.26
C LYS A 73 -9.22 -2.64 -9.34
N ALA A 74 -9.77 -1.57 -9.93
CA ALA A 74 -9.14 -0.91 -11.08
C ALA A 74 -7.72 -0.41 -10.80
N HIS A 75 -7.45 0.10 -9.59
CA HIS A 75 -6.11 0.54 -9.18
C HIS A 75 -5.11 -0.62 -9.02
N GLU A 76 -5.60 -1.81 -8.66
CA GLU A 76 -4.78 -3.02 -8.51
C GLU A 76 -4.42 -3.66 -9.86
N LYS A 77 -5.31 -3.54 -10.85
CA LYS A 77 -5.08 -4.05 -12.22
C LYS A 77 -3.85 -3.45 -12.89
N ILE A 78 -3.48 -2.21 -12.54
CA ILE A 78 -2.28 -1.52 -13.04
C ILE A 78 -1.01 -2.32 -12.71
N PHE A 79 -0.96 -2.93 -11.52
CA PHE A 79 0.18 -3.72 -11.09
C PHE A 79 0.24 -5.05 -11.84
N CYS A 80 -0.91 -5.70 -11.99
CA CYS A 80 -0.98 -7.02 -12.61
C CYS A 80 -0.76 -6.97 -14.12
N SER A 81 -1.12 -5.87 -14.81
CA SER A 81 -0.87 -5.72 -16.24
C SER A 81 0.62 -5.75 -16.59
N VAL A 82 1.51 -5.30 -15.68
CA VAL A 82 2.97 -5.39 -15.88
C VAL A 82 3.46 -6.84 -15.81
N MET A 83 2.78 -7.71 -15.08
CA MET A 83 3.12 -9.13 -14.92
C MET A 83 2.49 -10.03 -15.98
N GLU A 84 1.66 -9.51 -16.90
CA GLU A 84 1.00 -10.33 -17.94
C GLU A 84 2.01 -10.97 -18.91
N ASP A 85 3.12 -10.29 -19.17
CA ASP A 85 4.16 -10.73 -20.10
C ASP A 85 5.40 -11.33 -19.41
N ASP A 86 5.58 -11.08 -18.11
CA ASP A 86 6.75 -11.50 -17.33
C ASP A 86 6.37 -12.48 -16.21
N ASN A 87 7.11 -13.57 -16.05
CA ASN A 87 6.92 -14.51 -14.93
C ASN A 87 7.53 -13.99 -13.63
N GLU A 88 8.59 -13.18 -13.74
CA GLU A 88 9.33 -12.58 -12.64
C GLU A 88 10.02 -11.30 -13.12
N ILE A 89 10.11 -10.29 -12.26
CA ILE A 89 10.69 -8.99 -12.56
C ILE A 89 11.30 -8.35 -11.31
N GLU A 90 12.42 -7.64 -11.43
CA GLU A 90 12.99 -6.88 -10.31
C GLU A 90 12.02 -5.73 -9.92
N LEU A 91 11.78 -5.51 -8.62
CA LEU A 91 10.86 -4.48 -8.11
C LEU A 91 11.14 -3.10 -8.73
N THR A 92 12.42 -2.70 -8.84
CA THR A 92 12.78 -1.41 -9.43
C THR A 92 12.36 -1.31 -10.90
N GLU A 93 12.51 -2.39 -11.67
CA GLU A 93 12.08 -2.44 -13.07
C GLU A 93 10.56 -2.50 -13.18
N PHE A 94 9.90 -3.25 -12.29
CA PHE A 94 8.45 -3.33 -12.20
C PHE A 94 7.81 -1.98 -11.95
N ILE A 95 8.30 -1.23 -10.95
CA ILE A 95 7.78 0.11 -10.67
C ILE A 95 8.05 1.06 -11.85
N LYS A 96 9.22 0.96 -12.53
CA LYS A 96 9.46 1.73 -13.77
C LYS A 96 8.43 1.45 -14.85
N LYS A 97 8.12 0.18 -15.13
CA LYS A 97 7.10 -0.20 -16.13
C LYS A 97 5.70 0.31 -15.77
N ILE A 98 5.36 0.37 -14.48
CA ILE A 98 4.12 1.02 -14.02
C ILE A 98 4.17 2.52 -14.33
N PHE A 99 5.29 3.18 -13.98
CA PHE A 99 5.49 4.61 -14.18
C PHE A 99 5.44 5.07 -15.64
N ASP A 100 5.88 4.22 -16.56
CA ASP A 100 5.76 4.48 -17.99
C ASP A 100 4.28 4.61 -18.45
N GLN A 101 3.34 4.10 -17.65
CA GLN A 101 1.89 4.12 -17.91
C GLN A 101 1.12 5.06 -16.97
N TYR A 102 1.54 5.15 -15.70
CA TYR A 102 0.86 5.89 -14.63
C TYR A 102 1.87 6.48 -13.64
N ASN A 103 1.95 7.82 -13.57
CA ASN A 103 2.71 8.48 -12.50
C ASN A 103 1.87 8.59 -11.21
N TYR A 104 2.46 9.16 -10.14
CA TYR A 104 1.81 9.32 -8.85
C TYR A 104 0.53 10.17 -8.89
N ASP A 105 0.52 11.25 -9.67
CA ASP A 105 -0.67 12.12 -9.80
C ASP A 105 -1.81 11.41 -10.53
N ASP A 106 -1.49 10.70 -11.61
CA ASP A 106 -2.47 9.91 -12.38
C ASP A 106 -3.07 8.80 -11.51
N TYR A 107 -2.23 8.13 -10.71
CA TYR A 107 -2.68 7.10 -9.77
C TYR A 107 -3.59 7.68 -8.68
N TYR A 108 -3.23 8.84 -8.12
CA TYR A 108 -4.05 9.54 -7.15
C TYR A 108 -5.41 9.97 -7.75
N GLU A 109 -5.43 10.55 -8.95
CA GLU A 109 -6.67 10.94 -9.63
C GLU A 109 -7.54 9.73 -9.99
N LEU A 110 -6.95 8.58 -10.35
CA LEU A 110 -7.68 7.32 -10.52
C LEU A 110 -8.37 6.91 -9.21
N MET A 111 -7.63 6.89 -8.09
CA MET A 111 -8.18 6.53 -6.78
C MET A 111 -9.32 7.47 -6.38
N MET A 112 -9.15 8.78 -6.59
CA MET A 112 -10.18 9.79 -6.36
C MET A 112 -11.44 9.53 -7.20
N LYS A 113 -11.27 9.25 -8.50
CA LYS A 113 -12.37 8.93 -9.40
C LYS A 113 -13.10 7.67 -8.96
N MET A 114 -12.38 6.63 -8.55
CA MET A 114 -12.95 5.40 -8.03
C MET A 114 -13.79 5.65 -6.77
N GLN A 115 -13.28 6.42 -5.80
CA GLN A 115 -14.05 6.75 -4.59
C GLN A 115 -15.23 7.69 -4.87
N SER A 116 -15.12 8.50 -5.91
CA SER A 116 -16.26 9.29 -6.39
C SER A 116 -17.35 8.40 -7.00
N GLN A 117 -16.97 7.43 -7.82
CA GLN A 117 -17.89 6.46 -8.42
C GLN A 117 -18.53 5.52 -7.39
N SER A 118 -17.83 5.17 -6.31
CA SER A 118 -18.38 4.37 -5.20
C SER A 118 -19.37 5.16 -4.32
N GLY A 119 -19.42 6.48 -4.49
CA GLY A 119 -20.26 7.39 -3.71
C GLY A 119 -19.70 7.71 -2.33
N LEU A 120 -18.41 7.46 -2.07
CA LEU A 120 -17.72 7.84 -0.84
C LEU A 120 -17.16 9.26 -0.91
N LEU A 121 -16.96 9.80 -2.12
CA LEU A 121 -16.36 11.11 -2.34
C LEU A 121 -17.12 11.94 -3.38
N ASN A 122 -17.19 13.25 -3.18
CA ASN A 122 -17.62 14.23 -4.16
C ASN A 122 -16.42 15.00 -4.70
N ILE A 123 -16.32 15.09 -6.03
CA ILE A 123 -15.36 15.98 -6.71
C ILE A 123 -16.18 17.12 -7.32
N ILE A 124 -16.05 18.30 -6.73
CA ILE A 124 -16.79 19.50 -7.11
C ILE A 124 -15.85 20.39 -7.92
N GLU A 125 -16.18 20.67 -9.18
CA GLU A 125 -15.45 21.65 -9.97
C GLU A 125 -15.96 23.06 -9.65
N GLU A 126 -15.19 23.81 -8.87
CA GLU A 126 -15.43 25.23 -8.61
C GLU A 126 -14.72 26.06 -9.69
N ARG A 127 -15.46 26.93 -10.37
CA ARG A 127 -14.87 27.93 -11.29
C ARG A 127 -14.42 29.14 -10.48
N VAL A 128 -13.14 29.48 -10.54
CA VAL A 128 -12.53 30.59 -9.82
C VAL A 128 -11.98 31.61 -10.84
N PHE A 129 -12.18 32.91 -10.59
CA PHE A 129 -11.79 34.05 -11.43
C PHE A 129 -12.22 33.97 -12.91
N PHE A 130 -13.36 34.61 -13.26
CA PHE A 130 -13.80 34.83 -14.65
C PHE A 130 -13.78 33.58 -15.57
N ASN A 131 -14.03 32.37 -15.02
CA ASN A 131 -13.91 31.08 -15.72
C ASN A 131 -12.50 30.72 -16.25
N ILE A 132 -11.45 31.37 -15.75
CA ILE A 132 -10.08 31.13 -16.23
C ILE A 132 -9.41 29.98 -15.46
N PHE A 133 -9.80 29.74 -14.20
CA PHE A 133 -9.25 28.65 -13.39
C PHE A 133 -10.37 27.76 -12.83
N SER A 134 -10.25 26.44 -13.01
CA SER A 134 -11.08 25.46 -12.31
C SER A 134 -10.32 24.90 -11.13
N LYS A 135 -10.85 25.04 -9.91
CA LYS A 135 -10.35 24.36 -8.72
C LYS A 135 -11.25 23.18 -8.42
N LYS A 136 -10.70 21.98 -8.36
CA LYS A 136 -11.42 20.80 -7.85
C LYS A 136 -11.41 20.87 -6.32
N ARG A 137 -12.60 20.97 -5.71
CA ARG A 137 -12.82 20.76 -4.28
C ARG A 137 -13.23 19.31 -4.06
N LYS A 138 -12.67 18.70 -3.02
CA LYS A 138 -12.89 17.29 -2.67
C LYS A 138 -13.59 17.26 -1.33
N GLU A 139 -14.64 16.46 -1.22
CA GLU A 139 -15.38 16.31 0.03
C GLU A 139 -15.83 14.88 0.21
N LEU A 140 -15.76 14.37 1.44
CA LEU A 140 -16.42 13.12 1.76
C LEU A 140 -17.93 13.30 1.67
N THR A 141 -18.63 12.27 1.16
CA THR A 141 -20.09 12.20 1.28
C THR A 141 -20.45 11.82 2.73
N GLU A 142 -21.73 11.85 3.10
CA GLU A 142 -22.17 11.31 4.39
C GLU A 142 -21.72 9.84 4.59
N ARG A 143 -21.74 9.04 3.51
CA ARG A 143 -21.21 7.67 3.53
C ARG A 143 -19.68 7.63 3.68
N GLY A 144 -18.97 8.57 3.04
CA GLY A 144 -17.53 8.74 3.18
C GLY A 144 -17.12 9.12 4.60
N GLU A 145 -17.84 10.03 5.24
CA GLU A 145 -17.62 10.44 6.63
C GLU A 145 -17.90 9.29 7.61
N ASP A 146 -18.98 8.53 7.41
CA ASP A 146 -19.28 7.33 8.20
C ASP A 146 -18.17 6.27 8.04
N ALA A 147 -17.69 6.01 6.82
CA ALA A 147 -16.57 5.12 6.56
C ALA A 147 -15.28 5.62 7.23
N ASN A 148 -14.95 6.92 7.09
CA ASN A 148 -13.79 7.55 7.72
C ASN A 148 -13.83 7.40 9.25
N SER A 149 -14.98 7.68 9.87
CA SER A 149 -15.17 7.53 11.32
C SER A 149 -14.96 6.08 11.76
N LYS A 150 -15.54 5.11 11.05
CA LYS A 150 -15.36 3.68 11.35
C LYS A 150 -13.91 3.24 11.22
N ILE A 151 -13.20 3.68 10.18
CA ILE A 151 -11.77 3.38 10.02
C ILE A 151 -10.98 3.92 11.21
N LYS A 152 -11.21 5.18 11.60
CA LYS A 152 -10.56 5.80 12.77
C LYS A 152 -10.83 5.04 14.06
N ASP A 153 -12.07 4.60 14.28
CA ASP A 153 -12.45 3.82 15.46
C ASP A 153 -11.79 2.44 15.48
N ILE A 154 -11.74 1.75 14.33
CA ILE A 154 -11.05 0.45 14.18
C ILE A 154 -9.56 0.61 14.48
N LEU A 155 -8.91 1.62 13.90
CA LEU A 155 -7.48 1.91 14.10
C LEU A 155 -7.17 2.25 15.56
N SER A 156 -7.96 3.14 16.18
CA SER A 156 -7.82 3.51 17.58
C SER A 156 -8.00 2.30 18.51
N THR A 157 -8.98 1.46 18.20
CA THR A 157 -9.26 0.22 18.94
C THR A 157 -8.11 -0.77 18.84
N GLY A 158 -7.58 -1.02 17.64
CA GLY A 158 -6.43 -1.90 17.44
C GLY A 158 -5.19 -1.38 18.15
N LYS A 159 -4.88 -0.09 17.98
CA LYS A 159 -3.68 0.53 18.55
C LYS A 159 -3.65 0.38 20.08
N LYS A 160 -4.80 0.53 20.73
CA LYS A 160 -4.92 0.45 22.18
C LYS A 160 -4.90 -0.98 22.70
N ASN A 161 -5.58 -1.91 22.03
CA ASN A 161 -5.94 -3.19 22.64
C ASN A 161 -5.28 -4.41 21.98
N LEU A 162 -4.83 -4.33 20.72
CA LEU A 162 -4.31 -5.49 20.00
C LEU A 162 -3.12 -6.17 20.70
N PRO A 163 -2.10 -5.45 21.22
CA PRO A 163 -1.00 -6.08 21.94
C PRO A 163 -1.46 -6.90 23.16
N ASP A 164 -2.46 -6.40 23.89
CA ASP A 164 -3.04 -7.07 25.05
C ASP A 164 -3.88 -8.29 24.63
N TRP A 165 -4.71 -8.14 23.60
CA TRP A 165 -5.52 -9.25 23.07
C TRP A 165 -4.65 -10.40 22.56
N VAL A 166 -3.51 -10.12 21.92
CA VAL A 166 -2.60 -11.17 21.46
C VAL A 166 -2.10 -12.05 22.62
N LEU A 167 -1.94 -11.46 23.81
CA LEU A 167 -1.45 -12.16 25.00
C LEU A 167 -2.58 -12.81 25.81
N ASN A 168 -3.70 -12.11 25.98
CA ASN A 168 -4.71 -12.42 26.98
C ASN A 168 -6.07 -12.83 26.38
N GLU A 169 -6.38 -12.41 25.15
CA GLU A 169 -7.64 -12.71 24.45
C GLU A 169 -7.37 -13.18 23.00
N PRO A 170 -6.59 -14.25 22.77
CA PRO A 170 -6.02 -14.56 21.46
C PRO A 170 -7.06 -14.82 20.36
N ALA A 171 -8.21 -15.40 20.72
CA ALA A 171 -9.32 -15.60 19.77
C ALA A 171 -9.87 -14.25 19.26
N ARG A 172 -9.97 -13.26 20.14
CA ARG A 172 -10.40 -11.90 19.81
C ARG A 172 -9.35 -11.17 18.97
N ALA A 173 -8.07 -11.29 19.31
CA ALA A 173 -6.98 -10.75 18.49
C ALA A 173 -7.01 -11.31 17.07
N LYS A 174 -7.18 -12.63 16.95
CA LYS A 174 -7.26 -13.31 15.65
C LYS A 174 -8.47 -12.83 14.84
N ALA A 175 -9.63 -12.68 15.48
CA ALA A 175 -10.83 -12.16 14.82
C ALA A 175 -10.68 -10.70 14.39
N TYR A 176 -10.06 -9.85 15.22
CA TYR A 176 -9.76 -8.46 14.86
C TYR A 176 -8.83 -8.39 13.64
N MET A 177 -7.72 -9.14 13.67
CA MET A 177 -6.76 -9.17 12.56
C MET A 177 -7.40 -9.69 11.27
N ALA A 178 -8.24 -10.73 11.38
CA ALA A 178 -9.02 -11.26 10.26
C ALA A 178 -9.95 -10.21 9.63
N ALA A 179 -10.65 -9.45 10.48
CA ALA A 179 -11.60 -8.44 10.03
C ALA A 179 -10.91 -7.26 9.34
N CYS A 180 -9.70 -6.90 9.77
CA CYS A 180 -8.91 -5.83 9.18
C CYS A 180 -8.25 -6.24 7.85
N GLY A 181 -7.79 -7.50 7.73
CA GLY A 181 -7.04 -7.98 6.57
C GLY A 181 -5.75 -7.18 6.35
N ALA A 182 -5.42 -6.87 5.10
CA ALA A 182 -4.26 -6.05 4.76
C ALA A 182 -4.31 -4.65 5.35
N ASN A 183 -5.49 -4.11 5.71
CA ASN A 183 -5.59 -2.76 6.27
C ASN A 183 -4.91 -2.63 7.64
N LEU A 184 -4.54 -3.73 8.30
CA LEU A 184 -3.72 -3.72 9.51
C LEU A 184 -2.42 -2.91 9.35
N ILE A 185 -1.89 -2.78 8.13
CA ILE A 185 -0.67 -2.01 7.85
C ILE A 185 -0.83 -0.51 8.13
N LEU A 186 -2.08 -0.02 8.24
CA LEU A 186 -2.39 1.36 8.60
C LEU A 186 -2.39 1.58 10.12
N LEU A 187 -2.18 0.53 10.91
CA LEU A 187 -2.19 0.60 12.36
C LEU A 187 -0.93 1.28 12.90
N ASP A 188 -1.05 2.58 13.19
CA ASP A 188 0.04 3.36 13.76
C ASP A 188 0.61 2.72 15.05
N GLY A 189 1.94 2.73 15.18
CA GLY A 189 2.67 2.08 16.25
C GLY A 189 2.85 0.56 16.10
N HIS A 190 2.46 -0.03 14.96
CA HIS A 190 2.70 -1.44 14.65
C HIS A 190 3.41 -1.53 13.31
N ASP A 191 4.70 -1.91 13.34
CA ASP A 191 5.40 -2.25 12.10
C ASP A 191 4.96 -3.63 11.57
N MET A 192 5.28 -3.92 10.31
CA MET A 192 4.91 -5.19 9.68
C MET A 192 5.48 -6.40 10.41
N GLY A 193 6.71 -6.30 10.95
CA GLY A 193 7.34 -7.39 11.68
C GLY A 193 6.60 -7.73 12.98
N MET A 194 6.05 -6.73 13.67
CA MET A 194 5.17 -6.92 14.81
C MET A 194 3.88 -7.63 14.41
N LEU A 195 3.24 -7.19 13.32
CA LEU A 195 2.00 -7.79 12.81
C LEU A 195 2.20 -9.26 12.39
N GLN A 196 3.31 -9.57 11.71
CA GLN A 196 3.71 -10.94 11.38
C GLN A 196 3.95 -11.79 12.64
N SER A 197 4.63 -11.23 13.65
CA SER A 197 4.82 -11.92 14.93
C SER A 197 3.48 -12.23 15.62
N TYR A 198 2.51 -11.32 15.54
CA TYR A 198 1.17 -11.55 16.09
C TYR A 198 0.45 -12.66 15.32
N GLU A 199 0.45 -12.63 13.98
CA GLU A 199 -0.16 -13.68 13.16
C GLU A 199 0.45 -15.05 13.48
N SER A 200 1.77 -15.14 13.58
CA SER A 200 2.49 -16.38 13.92
C SER A 200 2.09 -16.94 15.29
N LYS A 201 1.97 -16.07 16.31
CA LYS A 201 1.51 -16.47 17.67
C LYS A 201 0.07 -16.97 17.68
N LEU A 202 -0.76 -16.49 16.76
CA LEU A 202 -2.19 -16.79 16.68
C LEU A 202 -2.51 -17.93 15.70
N LYS A 203 -1.51 -18.51 15.03
CA LYS A 203 -1.71 -19.50 13.95
C LYS A 203 -2.57 -20.70 14.39
N ASP A 204 -2.33 -21.22 15.58
CA ASP A 204 -2.96 -22.44 16.12
C ASP A 204 -4.26 -22.17 16.90
N ILE A 205 -4.64 -20.90 17.07
CA ILE A 205 -5.86 -20.52 17.79
C ILE A 205 -7.09 -20.82 16.92
N GLU A 206 -8.09 -21.50 17.47
CA GLU A 206 -9.33 -21.79 16.74
C GLU A 206 -10.00 -20.50 16.26
N LYS A 207 -10.52 -20.54 15.03
CA LYS A 207 -11.16 -19.37 14.40
C LYS A 207 -12.51 -19.11 15.08
N GLN A 208 -12.75 -17.87 15.50
CA GLN A 208 -14.10 -17.39 15.77
C GLN A 208 -14.74 -16.93 14.46
N LYS A 209 -16.03 -17.26 14.26
CA LYS A 209 -16.78 -16.72 13.13
C LYS A 209 -16.84 -15.20 13.24
N HIS A 210 -16.82 -14.53 12.09
CA HIS A 210 -16.83 -13.06 12.03
C HIS A 210 -18.05 -12.49 12.77
N ASP A 211 -19.21 -13.10 12.52
CA ASP A 211 -20.49 -12.72 13.10
C ASP A 211 -20.51 -12.83 14.63
N ASP A 212 -19.68 -13.71 15.19
CA ASP A 212 -19.58 -13.93 16.65
C ASP A 212 -18.55 -12.98 17.29
N SER A 213 -17.70 -12.32 16.50
CA SER A 213 -16.59 -11.49 16.99
C SER A 213 -16.99 -10.06 17.34
N GLY A 214 -18.09 -9.56 16.78
CA GLY A 214 -18.54 -8.17 16.98
C GLY A 214 -17.74 -7.12 16.20
N PHE A 215 -16.73 -7.50 15.42
CA PHE A 215 -15.93 -6.57 14.63
C PHE A 215 -16.59 -6.27 13.27
N ILE A 216 -16.42 -5.04 12.78
CA ILE A 216 -16.81 -4.67 11.41
C ILE A 216 -15.80 -5.29 10.44
N PHE A 217 -16.27 -5.92 9.36
CA PHE A 217 -15.37 -6.40 8.32
C PHE A 217 -14.86 -5.22 7.49
N TRP A 218 -13.54 -4.98 7.53
CA TRP A 218 -12.91 -3.83 6.89
C TRP A 218 -12.16 -4.20 5.60
N GLY A 219 -11.45 -5.33 5.60
CA GLY A 219 -10.67 -5.81 4.44
C GLY A 219 -11.46 -5.99 3.15
N ASP A 220 -10.78 -5.97 2.00
CA ASP A 220 -11.33 -6.31 0.68
C ASP A 220 -11.04 -7.78 0.34
N GLY A 221 -11.48 -8.72 1.19
CA GLY A 221 -11.38 -10.13 0.80
C GLY A 221 -12.27 -10.38 -0.42
N GLY A 222 -11.72 -10.97 -1.48
CA GLY A 222 -12.42 -11.20 -2.74
C GLY A 222 -13.72 -12.02 -2.58
N ASN A 223 -14.47 -12.18 -3.69
CA ASN A 223 -15.82 -12.79 -3.82
C ASN A 223 -16.13 -14.13 -3.12
N ARG A 224 -15.21 -14.73 -2.35
CA ARG A 224 -15.38 -15.95 -1.57
C ARG A 224 -15.71 -15.74 -0.09
N ILE A 225 -15.93 -14.50 0.39
CA ILE A 225 -16.41 -14.27 1.76
C ILE A 225 -17.91 -14.58 1.89
N SER A 226 -18.27 -15.85 1.70
CA SER A 226 -19.53 -16.42 2.16
C SER A 226 -19.35 -16.82 3.62
N ASP A 227 -19.93 -16.05 4.56
CA ASP A 227 -20.26 -16.28 6.01
C ASP A 227 -19.39 -17.19 6.92
N ASP A 228 -18.30 -17.76 6.42
CA ASP A 228 -17.43 -18.72 7.07
C ASP A 228 -15.99 -18.27 6.78
N MET A 229 -15.49 -17.32 7.59
CA MET A 229 -14.17 -16.73 7.45
C MET A 229 -13.08 -17.80 7.53
N ASN A 230 -12.56 -18.23 6.39
CA ASN A 230 -11.24 -18.81 6.35
C ASN A 230 -10.20 -17.69 6.22
N LEU A 231 -9.45 -17.42 7.31
CA LEU A 231 -8.32 -16.46 7.30
C LEU A 231 -7.35 -16.69 6.12
N GLN A 232 -7.16 -17.95 5.74
CA GLN A 232 -6.35 -18.35 4.58
C GLN A 232 -6.91 -17.89 3.22
N ASP A 233 -8.20 -17.57 3.12
CA ASP A 233 -8.82 -17.05 1.90
C ASP A 233 -8.71 -15.51 1.77
N ALA A 234 -8.32 -14.79 2.82
CA ALA A 234 -8.16 -13.33 2.80
C ALA A 234 -6.74 -12.90 2.42
N GLY A 235 -5.72 -13.64 2.87
CA GLY A 235 -4.31 -13.31 2.71
C GLY A 235 -3.52 -13.55 4.00
N SER A 236 -2.22 -13.27 3.99
CA SER A 236 -1.35 -13.44 5.16
C SER A 236 -0.20 -12.44 5.14
N MET A 237 0.18 -11.93 6.31
CA MET A 237 1.35 -11.06 6.45
C MET A 237 2.65 -11.82 6.17
N ASP A 238 2.67 -13.15 6.32
CA ASP A 238 3.81 -14.00 5.93
C ASP A 238 4.04 -14.02 4.41
N SER A 239 3.02 -13.67 3.60
CA SER A 239 3.16 -13.55 2.14
C SER A 239 3.96 -12.31 1.74
N ILE A 240 4.05 -11.33 2.63
CA ILE A 240 4.90 -10.16 2.47
C ILE A 240 6.27 -10.57 3.01
N SER A 241 7.26 -10.73 2.13
CA SER A 241 8.59 -11.16 2.56
C SER A 241 9.14 -10.25 3.68
N ASN A 242 9.69 -10.84 4.74
CA ASN A 242 10.29 -10.08 5.84
C ASN A 242 11.41 -9.16 5.36
N ASP A 243 12.10 -9.53 4.29
CA ASP A 243 13.11 -8.70 3.64
C ASP A 243 12.48 -7.63 2.72
N PHE A 244 11.25 -7.82 2.22
CA PHE A 244 10.47 -6.77 1.53
C PHE A 244 10.08 -5.64 2.51
N ASN A 245 9.92 -5.96 3.79
CA ASN A 245 9.68 -4.96 4.84
C ASN A 245 10.94 -4.13 5.17
N SER A 246 12.11 -4.48 4.62
CA SER A 246 13.33 -3.72 4.83
C SER A 246 13.37 -2.46 3.95
N VAL A 247 14.06 -1.43 4.44
CA VAL A 247 14.14 -0.08 3.85
C VAL A 247 14.41 -0.09 2.34
N SER A 248 15.22 -1.04 1.84
CA SER A 248 15.63 -1.10 0.44
C SER A 248 14.52 -1.43 -0.58
N ALA A 249 13.43 -2.08 -0.20
CA ALA A 249 12.33 -2.37 -1.13
C ALA A 249 11.42 -1.15 -1.31
N PHE A 250 11.21 -0.36 -0.24
CA PHE A 250 10.46 0.89 -0.31
C PHE A 250 11.28 2.05 -0.91
N ASP A 251 12.62 1.98 -0.81
CA ASP A 251 13.54 2.89 -1.49
C ASP A 251 13.31 2.90 -3.02
N SER A 252 12.83 1.81 -3.63
CA SER A 252 12.53 1.77 -5.08
C SER A 252 11.44 2.77 -5.47
N PHE A 253 10.43 3.00 -4.61
CA PHE A 253 9.44 4.06 -4.81
C PHE A 253 10.03 5.45 -4.57
N ASP A 254 10.99 5.57 -3.65
CA ASP A 254 11.62 6.85 -3.30
C ASP A 254 12.66 7.30 -4.34
N GLY A 255 13.42 6.37 -4.92
CA GLY A 255 14.45 6.63 -5.91
C GLY A 255 13.92 7.03 -7.29
N LEU A 256 12.70 6.62 -7.66
CA LEU A 256 12.08 7.05 -8.92
C LEU A 256 11.67 8.52 -8.90
N ASP A 257 11.21 9.01 -7.76
CA ASP A 257 10.87 10.43 -7.53
C ASP A 257 12.13 11.30 -7.65
N ALA A 258 13.22 10.90 -6.99
CA ALA A 258 14.51 11.57 -7.09
C ALA A 258 15.08 11.58 -8.53
N GLY A 259 14.75 10.56 -9.34
CA GLY A 259 15.13 10.47 -10.75
C GLY A 259 14.34 11.41 -11.68
N PHE A 260 13.08 11.73 -11.35
CA PHE A 260 12.24 12.64 -12.12
C PHE A 260 12.40 14.11 -11.68
N ASP A 261 12.61 14.38 -10.38
CA ASP A 261 12.96 15.72 -9.88
C ASP A 261 14.34 16.18 -10.38
N GLY A 262 15.25 15.24 -10.66
CA GLY A 262 16.53 15.52 -11.33
C GLY A 262 16.42 15.89 -12.81
N ALA A 263 15.27 15.65 -13.46
CA ALA A 263 15.05 15.91 -14.88
C ALA A 263 14.28 17.20 -15.17
N SER A 264 13.67 17.83 -14.15
CA SER A 264 12.95 19.11 -14.28
C SER A 264 13.76 20.31 -13.76
N GLY A 265 14.97 20.08 -13.24
CA GLY A 265 15.86 21.10 -12.68
C GLY A 265 17.02 21.53 -13.59
N GLY A 266 16.72 22.32 -14.62
CA GLY A 266 17.58 23.41 -15.09
C GLY A 266 18.83 23.09 -15.91
N ASP A 267 18.90 23.73 -17.08
CA ASP A 267 20.17 24.17 -17.69
C ASP A 267 21.04 24.90 -16.64
N GLY A 268 21.94 24.15 -16.02
CA GLY A 268 22.92 24.64 -15.04
C GLY A 268 24.31 24.30 -15.53
N GLY A 269 25.00 25.30 -16.06
CA GLY A 269 26.25 25.17 -16.80
C GLY A 269 27.35 24.36 -16.10
N GLY A 270 28.13 23.66 -16.92
CA GLY A 270 29.40 23.08 -16.53
C GLY A 270 30.30 24.13 -15.88
N GLY A 271 30.70 23.87 -14.65
CA GLY A 271 31.71 24.60 -13.92
C GLY A 271 32.72 23.61 -13.35
N CYS A 272 33.78 23.36 -14.11
CA CYS A 272 34.94 22.59 -13.67
C CYS A 272 35.53 23.23 -12.41
N SER A 273 35.58 22.47 -11.31
CA SER A 273 36.39 22.80 -10.13
C SER A 273 37.86 22.51 -10.43
N GLY A 274 38.64 23.57 -10.63
CA GLY A 274 40.08 23.48 -10.89
C GLY A 274 40.87 24.69 -10.40
N CYS A 275 41.62 24.46 -9.32
CA CYS A 275 42.93 25.07 -8.95
C CYS A 275 43.06 26.52 -8.45
N GLY A 276 43.77 26.62 -7.30
CA GLY A 276 44.72 27.70 -6.93
C GLY A 276 44.07 28.92 -6.25
N GLY A 277 44.35 29.26 -4.98
CA GLY A 277 45.63 29.26 -4.30
C GLY A 277 46.32 30.61 -4.49
N CYS A 278 46.02 31.58 -3.62
CA CYS A 278 46.89 32.75 -3.37
C CYS A 278 46.55 33.37 -2.01
N GLY A 279 47.47 33.24 -1.06
CA GLY A 279 47.50 34.02 0.17
C GLY A 279 48.26 35.34 -0.04
N GLY A 280 48.09 36.27 0.90
CA GLY A 280 48.89 37.49 0.96
C GLY A 280 48.21 38.63 1.72
N GLY A 281 48.25 38.54 3.05
CA GLY A 281 48.01 39.60 4.04
C GLY A 281 48.70 39.21 5.33
#